data_AF-A0A532UMY7-F1
#
_entry.id   AF-A0A532UMY7-F1
#
_cell.length_a   1.000
_cell.length_b   1.000
_cell.length_c   1.000
_cell.angle_alpha   90.00
_cell.angle_beta   90.00
_cell.angle_gamma   90.00
#
_symmetry.space_group_name_H-M   'P 1'
#
loop_
_entity.id
_entity.type
_entity.pdbx_description
1 polymer ?
#
loop_
_entity_poly.entity_id
_entity_poly.type
_entity_poly.pdbx_seq_one_letter_code
_entity_poly.pdbx_strand_id
1 'polypeptide(L)'
;MTVSEKQLKANKKNARKAGVKTPEGKAIVKYNALKHGLLAKEVVITVGEGAEDPEEFNALLVDLKAQLAPAGTLEEMLVEKVAVAYWRLRRAYRYEVGLIRKELDTAADDFYGEEDWQHKKVNEADDEIDREIAEHKEGIEYWKKDKRELTKMYKAGKPLEEIYDWEENWECLYEDICHLLPDDDDSEQLMAPKGIREFLNTKEGWSDARIWTKLIGLCDDNAKPHKKEIARLEKQKQKNKLRLQVIKKLGNIPSRHELDRLLRYEGAIERQLYKAVNQLERLQRLRAGDNVPPPVEVDLDVNTGHNA
;
A
#
# COMPACT_ATOMS: atom_id res chain seq x y z
N MET A 1 -3.23 -39.77 -13.94
CA MET A 1 -2.01 -39.28 -14.62
C MET A 1 -0.81 -40.10 -14.19
N THR A 2 -0.28 -40.95 -15.07
CA THR A 2 0.98 -41.66 -14.82
C THR A 2 2.15 -40.69 -14.98
N VAL A 3 2.82 -40.39 -13.87
CA VAL A 3 4.03 -39.56 -13.85
C VAL A 3 5.07 -40.18 -14.78
N SER A 4 5.55 -39.43 -15.77
CA SER A 4 6.60 -39.90 -16.69
C SER A 4 7.84 -40.34 -15.92
N GLU A 5 8.53 -41.40 -16.36
CA GLU A 5 9.82 -41.81 -15.78
C GLU A 5 10.84 -40.67 -15.72
N LYS A 6 10.76 -39.73 -16.68
CA LYS A 6 11.59 -38.54 -16.74
C LYS A 6 11.26 -37.57 -15.58
N GLN A 7 9.98 -37.38 -15.27
CA GLN A 7 9.53 -36.60 -14.11
C GLN A 7 9.86 -37.30 -12.79
N LEU A 8 9.73 -38.63 -12.70
CA LEU A 8 10.12 -39.40 -11.51
C LEU A 8 11.62 -39.32 -11.22
N LYS A 9 12.47 -39.43 -12.24
CA LYS A 9 13.93 -39.23 -12.10
C LYS A 9 14.29 -37.79 -11.75
N ALA A 10 13.62 -36.81 -12.34
CA ALA A 10 13.82 -35.39 -12.01
C ALA A 10 13.41 -35.08 -10.57
N ASN A 11 12.25 -35.57 -10.11
CA ASN A 11 11.77 -35.39 -8.74
C ASN A 11 12.70 -36.08 -7.72
N LYS A 12 13.20 -37.29 -8.00
CA LYS A 12 14.22 -37.94 -7.14
C LYS A 12 15.53 -37.15 -7.07
N LYS A 13 15.97 -36.53 -8.17
CA LYS A 13 17.19 -35.71 -8.22
C LYS A 13 17.01 -34.36 -7.51
N ASN A 14 15.83 -33.74 -7.64
CA ASN A 14 15.48 -32.49 -6.98
C ASN A 14 15.24 -32.70 -5.48
N ALA A 15 14.64 -33.81 -5.07
CA ALA A 15 14.50 -34.19 -3.65
C ALA A 15 15.86 -34.33 -2.95
N ARG A 16 16.91 -34.77 -3.66
CA ARG A 16 18.29 -34.81 -3.14
C ARG A 16 18.92 -33.43 -2.99
N LYS A 17 18.40 -32.38 -3.62
CA LYS A 17 18.88 -30.99 -3.52
C LYS A 17 17.98 -30.09 -2.66
N ALA A 18 16.74 -30.52 -2.38
CA ALA A 18 15.78 -29.79 -1.58
C ALA A 18 15.97 -30.05 -0.09
N GLY A 19 15.92 -28.97 0.72
CA GLY A 19 15.99 -29.01 2.18
C GLY A 19 17.36 -28.63 2.76
N VAL A 20 17.34 -27.85 3.84
CA VAL A 20 18.53 -27.41 4.57
C VAL A 20 19.12 -28.61 5.32
N LYS A 21 20.39 -28.95 5.04
CA LYS A 21 21.03 -30.20 5.50
C LYS A 21 21.94 -30.03 6.70
N THR A 22 22.36 -28.81 7.01
CA THR A 22 23.22 -28.49 8.14
C THR A 22 22.41 -28.43 9.44
N PRO A 23 22.92 -28.92 10.58
CA PRO A 23 22.28 -28.76 11.89
C PRO A 23 21.93 -27.31 12.22
N GLU A 24 22.83 -26.38 11.89
CA GLU A 24 22.70 -24.93 12.12
C GLU A 24 21.59 -24.36 11.23
N GLY A 25 21.57 -24.73 9.95
CA GLY A 25 20.53 -24.31 9.04
C GLY A 25 19.15 -24.91 9.38
N LYS A 26 19.11 -26.14 9.93
CA LYS A 26 17.88 -26.72 10.48
C LYS A 26 17.41 -25.99 11.74
N ALA A 27 18.33 -25.56 12.60
CA ALA A 27 18.02 -24.76 13.78
C ALA A 27 17.42 -23.39 13.39
N ILE A 28 17.97 -22.74 12.35
CA ILE A 28 17.41 -21.49 11.79
C ILE A 28 16.02 -21.74 11.16
N VAL A 29 15.86 -22.80 10.36
CA VAL A 29 14.58 -23.14 9.72
C VAL A 29 13.49 -23.54 10.73
N LYS A 30 13.83 -24.05 11.93
CA LYS A 30 12.86 -24.31 13.02
C LYS A 30 12.08 -23.04 13.39
N TYR A 31 12.74 -21.88 13.37
CA TYR A 31 12.10 -20.61 13.68
C TYR A 31 11.15 -20.11 12.58
N ASN A 32 11.24 -20.60 11.34
CA ASN A 32 10.24 -20.28 10.30
C ASN A 32 8.84 -20.82 10.65
N ALA A 33 8.77 -21.93 11.39
CA ALA A 33 7.51 -22.46 11.90
C ALA A 33 6.91 -21.59 13.03
N LEU A 34 7.77 -20.91 13.79
CA LEU A 34 7.40 -19.99 14.86
C LEU A 34 7.08 -18.58 14.33
N LYS A 35 7.74 -18.14 13.25
CA LYS A 35 7.50 -16.84 12.60
C LYS A 35 6.05 -16.66 12.15
N HIS A 36 5.41 -17.74 11.70
CA HIS A 36 4.02 -17.73 11.25
C HIS A 36 3.09 -18.52 12.19
N GLY A 37 3.63 -19.32 13.12
CA GLY A 37 2.90 -20.13 14.10
C GLY A 37 2.06 -21.31 13.55
N LEU A 38 1.65 -21.26 12.28
CA LEU A 38 0.84 -22.30 11.61
C LEU A 38 1.49 -23.69 11.61
N LEU A 39 2.81 -23.74 11.67
CA LEU A 39 3.62 -24.95 11.58
C LEU A 39 4.21 -25.41 12.92
N ALA A 40 3.91 -24.70 14.01
CA ALA A 40 4.47 -25.01 15.31
C ALA A 40 3.99 -26.39 15.79
N LYS A 41 4.91 -27.15 16.40
CA LYS A 41 4.56 -28.41 17.07
C LYS A 41 3.81 -28.18 18.38
N GLU A 42 4.09 -27.05 19.03
CA GLU A 42 3.45 -26.60 20.26
C GLU A 42 1.95 -26.35 20.06
N VAL A 43 1.15 -26.76 21.04
CA VAL A 43 -0.31 -26.54 21.03
C VAL A 43 -0.63 -25.08 21.32
N VAL A 44 0.03 -24.48 22.30
CA VAL A 44 -0.08 -23.06 22.62
C VAL A 44 1.27 -22.39 22.34
N ILE A 45 1.26 -21.33 21.54
CA ILE A 45 2.47 -20.55 21.22
C ILE A 45 2.48 -19.31 22.10
N THR A 46 3.33 -19.25 23.12
CA THR A 46 3.32 -18.16 24.11
C THR A 46 4.26 -16.98 23.78
N VAL A 47 4.82 -16.94 22.57
CA VAL A 47 5.86 -15.97 22.17
C VAL A 47 5.58 -15.35 20.82
N GLY A 48 6.01 -14.10 20.62
CA GLY A 48 5.84 -13.34 19.38
C GLY A 48 4.54 -12.54 19.30
N GLU A 49 4.32 -11.83 18.19
CA GLU A 49 3.13 -10.98 17.98
C GLU A 49 1.81 -11.77 17.98
N GLY A 50 1.88 -13.08 17.74
CA GLY A 50 0.75 -14.01 17.81
C GLY A 50 0.68 -14.80 19.12
N ALA A 51 1.32 -14.32 20.20
CA ALA A 51 1.34 -15.02 21.48
C ALA A 51 -0.08 -15.35 21.96
N GLU A 52 -0.22 -16.59 22.40
CA GLU A 52 -1.45 -17.22 22.84
C GLU A 52 -1.41 -17.42 24.34
N ASP A 53 -2.57 -17.31 24.96
CA ASP A 53 -2.74 -17.50 26.40
C ASP A 53 -2.99 -18.99 26.72
N PRO A 54 -2.10 -19.65 27.48
CA PRO A 54 -2.31 -21.03 27.94
C PRO A 54 -3.59 -21.19 28.77
N GLU A 55 -3.99 -20.16 29.52
CA GLU A 55 -5.15 -20.16 30.39
C GLU A 55 -6.44 -20.18 29.57
N GLU A 56 -6.48 -19.46 28.45
CA GLU A 56 -7.59 -19.55 27.48
C GLU A 56 -7.70 -20.97 26.87
N PHE A 57 -6.58 -21.61 26.55
CA PHE A 57 -6.60 -22.99 26.03
C PHE A 57 -7.09 -23.97 27.09
N ASN A 58 -6.63 -23.82 28.34
CA ASN A 58 -7.06 -24.65 29.44
C ASN A 58 -8.55 -24.47 29.74
N ALA A 59 -9.06 -23.23 29.70
CA ALA A 59 -10.49 -22.94 29.86
C ALA A 59 -11.32 -23.63 28.77
N LEU A 60 -10.92 -23.53 27.51
CA LEU A 60 -11.55 -24.25 26.40
C LEU A 60 -11.58 -25.76 26.65
N LEU A 61 -10.47 -26.35 27.10
CA LEU A 61 -10.40 -27.79 27.34
C LEU A 61 -11.31 -28.22 28.49
N VAL A 62 -11.36 -27.44 29.58
CA VAL A 62 -12.26 -27.67 30.71
C VAL A 62 -13.72 -27.61 30.26
N ASP A 63 -14.09 -26.59 29.49
CA ASP A 63 -15.44 -26.43 28.95
C ASP A 63 -15.83 -27.59 28.03
N LEU A 64 -14.94 -28.01 27.13
CA LEU A 64 -15.17 -29.15 26.24
C LEU A 64 -15.32 -30.46 27.03
N LYS A 65 -14.51 -30.68 28.06
CA LYS A 65 -14.64 -31.85 28.94
C LYS A 65 -15.98 -31.83 29.70
N ALA A 66 -16.40 -30.67 30.19
CA ALA A 66 -17.68 -30.51 30.89
C ALA A 66 -18.88 -30.78 29.99
N GLN A 67 -18.85 -30.27 28.74
CA GLN A 67 -19.96 -30.42 27.79
C GLN A 67 -20.04 -31.83 27.19
N LEU A 68 -18.88 -32.41 26.84
CA LEU A 68 -18.83 -33.69 26.14
C LEU A 68 -18.86 -34.89 27.09
N ALA A 69 -18.60 -34.69 28.39
CA ALA A 69 -18.63 -35.73 29.42
C ALA A 69 -17.91 -37.04 28.98
N PRO A 70 -16.60 -36.97 28.67
CA PRO A 70 -15.84 -38.15 28.26
C PRO A 70 -15.79 -39.19 29.41
N ALA A 71 -15.91 -40.47 29.07
CA ALA A 71 -15.73 -41.57 30.01
C ALA A 71 -14.54 -42.44 29.59
N GLY A 72 -13.52 -42.45 30.46
CA GLY A 72 -12.30 -43.22 30.26
C GLY A 72 -11.33 -42.60 29.26
N THR A 73 -10.15 -43.20 29.20
CA THR A 73 -8.98 -42.59 28.53
C THR A 73 -9.19 -42.32 27.04
N LEU A 74 -9.88 -43.19 26.30
CA LEU A 74 -10.04 -43.02 24.86
C LEU A 74 -10.91 -41.80 24.50
N GLU A 75 -12.01 -41.59 25.24
CA GLU A 75 -12.86 -40.41 25.04
C GLU A 75 -12.15 -39.13 25.48
N GLU A 76 -11.42 -39.16 26.60
CA GLU A 76 -10.60 -38.03 27.07
C GLU A 76 -9.56 -37.59 26.03
N MET A 77 -8.83 -38.56 25.45
CA MET A 77 -7.86 -38.30 24.39
C MET A 77 -8.51 -37.69 23.14
N LEU A 78 -9.75 -38.07 22.81
CA LEU A 78 -10.47 -37.52 21.67
C LEU A 78 -10.94 -36.09 21.95
N VAL A 79 -11.43 -35.80 23.16
CA VAL A 79 -11.78 -34.44 23.58
C VAL A 79 -10.55 -33.52 23.53
N GLU A 80 -9.39 -33.99 23.99
CA GLU A 80 -8.14 -33.23 23.88
C GLU A 80 -7.73 -32.98 22.42
N LYS A 81 -7.88 -33.97 21.53
CA LYS A 81 -7.65 -33.78 20.09
C LYS A 81 -8.59 -32.76 19.47
N VAL A 82 -9.86 -32.74 19.88
CA VAL A 82 -10.84 -31.72 19.46
C VAL A 82 -10.38 -30.34 19.90
N ALA A 83 -9.99 -30.16 21.17
CA ALA A 83 -9.49 -28.90 21.69
C ALA A 83 -8.25 -28.40 20.93
N VAL A 84 -7.26 -29.29 20.70
CA VAL A 84 -6.04 -28.96 19.94
C VAL A 84 -6.35 -28.57 18.50
N ALA A 85 -7.21 -29.32 17.81
CA ALA A 85 -7.56 -29.03 16.42
C ALA A 85 -8.31 -27.69 16.32
N TYR A 86 -9.27 -27.45 17.21
CA TYR A 86 -9.98 -26.17 17.27
C TYR A 86 -9.04 -24.99 17.57
N TRP A 87 -8.11 -25.15 18.51
CA TRP A 87 -7.12 -24.12 18.84
C TRP A 87 -6.23 -23.76 17.65
N ARG A 88 -5.76 -24.78 16.92
CA ARG A 88 -4.98 -24.59 15.69
C ARG A 88 -5.79 -23.93 14.57
N LEU A 89 -7.09 -24.21 14.47
CA LEU A 89 -7.98 -23.55 13.52
C LEU A 89 -8.16 -22.06 13.87
N ARG A 90 -8.37 -21.73 15.15
CA ARG A 90 -8.40 -20.34 15.64
C ARG A 90 -7.11 -19.59 15.30
N ARG A 91 -5.95 -20.25 15.42
CA ARG A 91 -4.66 -19.69 14.99
C ARG A 91 -4.61 -19.43 13.49
N ALA A 92 -5.12 -20.34 12.67
CA ALA A 92 -5.16 -20.17 11.22
C ALA A 92 -5.95 -18.91 10.82
N TYR A 93 -7.13 -18.70 11.42
CA TYR A 93 -7.92 -17.49 11.19
C TYR A 93 -7.22 -16.20 11.67
N ARG A 94 -6.56 -16.23 12.82
CA ARG A 94 -5.77 -15.07 13.29
C ARG A 94 -4.64 -14.74 12.31
N TYR A 95 -3.97 -15.76 11.78
CA TYR A 95 -2.92 -15.59 10.79
C TYR A 95 -3.46 -15.03 9.47
N GLU A 96 -4.62 -15.49 9.00
CA GLU A 96 -5.30 -14.92 7.82
C GLU A 96 -5.55 -13.42 7.99
N VAL A 97 -6.13 -13.03 9.13
CA VAL A 97 -6.40 -11.63 9.46
C VAL A 97 -5.09 -10.83 9.53
N GLY A 98 -4.04 -11.42 10.12
CA GLY A 98 -2.72 -10.79 10.20
C GLY A 98 -2.09 -10.55 8.82
N LEU A 99 -2.23 -11.50 7.89
CA LEU A 99 -1.77 -11.34 6.51
C LEU A 99 -2.50 -10.19 5.81
N ILE A 100 -3.83 -10.16 5.89
CA ILE A 100 -4.64 -9.10 5.28
C ILE A 100 -4.27 -7.73 5.85
N ARG A 101 -4.16 -7.62 7.18
CA ARG A 101 -3.77 -6.37 7.85
C ARG A 101 -2.40 -5.89 7.39
N LYS A 102 -1.42 -6.79 7.34
CA LYS A 102 -0.07 -6.44 6.89
C LYS A 102 -0.08 -5.86 5.47
N GLU A 103 -0.76 -6.50 4.53
CA GLU A 103 -0.88 -6.00 3.15
C GLU A 103 -1.59 -4.64 3.10
N LEU A 104 -2.60 -4.42 3.95
CA LEU A 104 -3.30 -3.14 4.04
C LEU A 104 -2.44 -2.02 4.65
N ASP A 105 -1.63 -2.35 5.65
CA ASP A 105 -0.77 -1.43 6.39
C ASP A 105 0.43 -1.00 5.54
N THR A 106 1.06 -1.92 4.80
CA THR A 106 2.20 -1.59 3.92
C THR A 106 1.80 -1.00 2.56
N ALA A 107 0.52 -1.10 2.17
CA ALA A 107 0.05 -0.66 0.85
C ALA A 107 0.43 0.78 0.47
N ALA A 108 0.47 1.69 1.45
CA ALA A 108 0.89 3.08 1.20
C ALA A 108 2.40 3.18 0.99
N ASP A 109 3.17 2.59 1.89
CA ASP A 109 4.64 2.59 1.84
C ASP A 109 5.14 1.91 0.55
N ASP A 110 4.55 0.79 0.17
CA ASP A 110 4.90 0.06 -1.05
C ASP A 110 4.56 0.88 -2.32
N PHE A 111 3.43 1.60 -2.32
CA PHE A 111 3.00 2.41 -3.45
C PHE A 111 3.88 3.66 -3.67
N TYR A 112 4.20 4.38 -2.60
CA TYR A 112 5.04 5.59 -2.68
C TYR A 112 6.54 5.25 -2.71
N GLY A 113 6.93 4.08 -2.21
CA GLY A 113 8.28 3.55 -2.29
C GLY A 113 8.60 2.83 -3.60
N GLU A 114 7.64 2.71 -4.53
CA GLU A 114 7.87 2.09 -5.83
C GLU A 114 8.91 2.90 -6.63
N GLU A 115 10.01 2.23 -7.00
CA GLU A 115 11.11 2.80 -7.76
C GLU A 115 11.17 2.20 -9.17
N ASP A 116 11.56 3.00 -10.15
CA ASP A 116 11.90 2.52 -11.48
C ASP A 116 13.28 1.85 -11.52
N TRP A 117 13.69 1.37 -12.70
CA TRP A 117 14.98 0.73 -12.90
C TRP A 117 16.19 1.66 -12.69
N GLN A 118 15.96 2.98 -12.57
CA GLN A 118 16.96 3.99 -12.27
C GLN A 118 16.91 4.45 -10.81
N HIS A 119 16.16 3.76 -9.94
CA HIS A 119 15.94 4.14 -8.54
C HIS A 119 15.22 5.48 -8.36
N LYS A 120 14.44 5.92 -9.36
CA LYS A 120 13.58 7.10 -9.21
C LYS A 120 12.21 6.68 -8.71
N LYS A 121 11.70 7.38 -7.68
CA LYS A 121 10.32 7.21 -7.22
C LYS A 121 9.34 7.37 -8.39
N VAL A 122 8.48 6.37 -8.56
CA VAL A 122 7.44 6.35 -9.60
C VAL A 122 6.27 7.26 -9.21
N ASN A 123 5.95 7.31 -7.90
CA ASN A 123 4.84 8.07 -7.37
C ASN A 123 5.33 9.05 -6.30
N GLU A 124 5.07 10.34 -6.49
CA GLU A 124 5.30 11.37 -5.45
C GLU A 124 4.34 11.17 -4.29
N ALA A 125 4.86 11.35 -3.07
CA ALA A 125 4.07 11.23 -1.87
C ALA A 125 3.10 12.40 -1.71
N ASP A 126 1.94 12.16 -1.10
CA ASP A 126 0.89 13.18 -0.98
C ASP A 126 1.36 14.41 -0.16
N ASP A 127 2.30 14.22 0.78
CA ASP A 127 2.91 15.30 1.56
C ASP A 127 3.95 16.10 0.75
N GLU A 128 4.68 15.46 -0.17
CA GLU A 128 5.56 16.13 -1.14
C GLU A 128 4.72 17.01 -2.06
N ILE A 129 3.63 16.45 -2.61
CA ILE A 129 2.68 17.19 -3.46
C ILE A 129 2.06 18.36 -2.70
N ASP A 130 1.69 18.18 -1.42
CA ASP A 130 1.10 19.25 -0.61
C ASP A 130 2.07 20.41 -0.37
N ARG A 131 3.37 20.13 -0.22
CA ARG A 131 4.41 21.16 -0.14
C ARG A 131 4.51 21.96 -1.44
N GLU A 132 4.59 21.28 -2.59
CA GLU A 132 4.65 21.94 -3.90
C GLU A 132 3.39 22.79 -4.18
N ILE A 133 2.21 22.28 -3.82
CA ILE A 133 0.97 23.06 -3.91
C ILE A 133 1.04 24.33 -3.04
N ALA A 134 1.62 24.25 -1.84
CA ALA A 134 1.77 25.40 -0.96
C ALA A 134 2.70 26.47 -1.57
N GLU A 135 3.84 26.07 -2.11
CA GLU A 135 4.79 26.97 -2.81
C GLU A 135 4.12 27.70 -3.98
N HIS A 136 3.36 26.98 -4.81
CA HIS A 136 2.61 27.61 -5.90
C HIS A 136 1.48 28.52 -5.42
N LYS A 137 0.85 28.23 -4.27
CA LYS A 137 -0.14 29.12 -3.66
C LYS A 137 0.51 30.42 -3.18
N GLU A 138 1.71 30.35 -2.62
CA GLU A 138 2.49 31.54 -2.24
C GLU A 138 2.83 32.39 -3.46
N GLY A 139 3.28 31.78 -4.56
CA GLY A 139 3.50 32.49 -5.82
C GLY A 139 2.25 33.19 -6.37
N ILE A 140 1.07 32.55 -6.31
CA ILE A 140 -0.19 33.21 -6.69
C ILE A 140 -0.50 34.40 -5.78
N GLU A 141 -0.28 34.27 -4.47
CA GLU A 141 -0.58 35.34 -3.52
C GLU A 141 0.38 36.52 -3.67
N TYR A 142 1.66 36.25 -3.98
CA TYR A 142 2.65 37.25 -4.37
C TYR A 142 2.12 38.10 -5.54
N TRP A 143 1.81 37.48 -6.68
CA TRP A 143 1.33 38.22 -7.86
C TRP A 143 -0.01 38.92 -7.64
N LYS A 144 -0.91 38.36 -6.82
CA LYS A 144 -2.16 39.03 -6.43
C LYS A 144 -1.92 40.28 -5.61
N LYS A 145 -0.95 40.25 -4.68
CA LYS A 145 -0.58 41.40 -3.87
C LYS A 145 -0.03 42.52 -4.75
N ASP A 146 0.90 42.20 -5.63
CA ASP A 146 1.49 43.19 -6.54
C ASP A 146 0.43 43.80 -7.45
N LYS A 147 -0.41 42.96 -8.05
CA LYS A 147 -1.56 43.45 -8.84
C LYS A 147 -2.42 44.45 -8.08
N ARG A 148 -2.74 44.15 -6.81
CA ARG A 148 -3.58 45.01 -5.97
C ARG A 148 -2.91 46.35 -5.73
N GLU A 149 -1.63 46.35 -5.37
CA GLU A 149 -0.88 47.58 -5.08
C GLU A 149 -0.60 48.39 -6.35
N LEU A 150 -0.17 47.76 -7.46
CA LEU A 150 -0.01 48.44 -8.76
C LEU A 150 -1.33 49.07 -9.23
N THR A 151 -2.46 48.35 -9.10
CA THR A 151 -3.79 48.89 -9.42
C THR A 151 -4.13 50.11 -8.56
N LYS A 152 -3.78 50.08 -7.28
CA LYS A 152 -4.00 51.18 -6.35
C LYS A 152 -3.14 52.41 -6.69
N MET A 153 -1.85 52.20 -7.00
CA MET A 153 -0.93 53.27 -7.41
C MET A 153 -1.35 53.90 -8.74
N TYR A 154 -1.73 53.08 -9.72
CA TYR A 154 -2.26 53.56 -11.00
C TYR A 154 -3.51 54.44 -10.82
N LYS A 155 -4.48 53.98 -10.02
CA LYS A 155 -5.70 54.75 -9.72
C LYS A 155 -5.43 56.05 -8.96
N ALA A 156 -4.36 56.10 -8.17
CA ALA A 156 -3.93 57.30 -7.46
C ALA A 156 -3.12 58.27 -8.34
N GLY A 157 -2.88 57.93 -9.62
CA GLY A 157 -2.10 58.76 -10.53
C GLY A 157 -0.61 58.84 -10.17
N LYS A 158 -0.07 57.81 -9.53
CA LYS A 158 1.34 57.76 -9.14
C LYS A 158 2.26 57.63 -10.37
N PRO A 159 3.44 58.28 -10.35
CA PRO A 159 4.44 58.13 -11.40
C PRO A 159 5.07 56.73 -11.39
N LEU A 160 5.53 56.23 -12.54
CA LEU A 160 6.13 54.89 -12.68
C LEU A 160 7.46 54.76 -11.92
N GLU A 161 8.15 55.88 -11.66
CA GLU A 161 9.39 55.94 -10.90
C GLU A 161 9.24 55.37 -9.47
N GLU A 162 8.03 55.40 -8.90
CA GLU A 162 7.75 54.86 -7.56
C GLU A 162 7.75 53.32 -7.49
N ILE A 163 7.87 52.65 -8.64
CA ILE A 163 7.93 51.19 -8.73
C ILE A 163 9.19 50.70 -9.45
N TYR A 164 10.21 51.54 -9.65
CA TYR A 164 11.46 51.10 -10.30
C TYR A 164 12.26 50.11 -9.45
N ASP A 165 11.99 50.00 -8.16
CA ASP A 165 12.54 48.99 -7.27
C ASP A 165 11.78 47.64 -7.33
N TRP A 166 10.71 47.55 -8.13
CA TRP A 166 9.91 46.32 -8.28
C TRP A 166 10.49 45.46 -9.42
N GLU A 167 11.72 45.01 -9.23
CA GLU A 167 12.55 44.34 -10.25
C GLU A 167 11.80 43.23 -10.99
N GLU A 168 11.19 42.29 -10.25
CA GLU A 168 10.40 41.17 -10.80
C GLU A 168 9.29 41.61 -11.78
N ASN A 169 8.58 42.70 -11.48
CA ASN A 169 7.50 43.17 -12.36
C ASN A 169 8.06 43.79 -13.65
N TRP A 170 9.20 44.48 -13.57
CA TRP A 170 9.86 45.06 -14.74
C TRP A 170 10.59 44.02 -15.57
N GLU A 171 11.20 43.01 -14.96
CA GLU A 171 11.75 41.85 -15.66
C GLU A 171 10.66 41.11 -16.44
N CYS A 172 9.50 40.86 -15.81
CA CYS A 172 8.34 40.28 -16.51
C CYS A 172 7.88 41.13 -17.70
N LEU A 173 7.94 42.46 -17.58
CA LEU A 173 7.60 43.35 -18.70
C LEU A 173 8.65 43.26 -19.80
N TYR A 174 9.93 43.25 -19.43
CA TYR A 174 11.04 43.10 -20.36
C TYR A 174 10.91 41.80 -21.16
N GLU A 175 10.68 40.66 -20.49
CA GLU A 175 10.49 39.37 -21.15
C GLU A 175 9.30 39.37 -22.12
N ASP A 176 8.21 40.05 -21.77
CA ASP A 176 7.05 40.15 -22.66
C ASP A 176 7.34 40.98 -23.91
N ILE A 177 8.16 42.03 -23.81
CA ILE A 177 8.44 42.96 -24.91
C ILE A 177 9.78 42.71 -25.61
N CYS A 178 10.59 41.74 -25.17
CA CYS A 178 11.96 41.54 -25.67
C CYS A 178 12.01 41.33 -27.20
N HIS A 179 10.95 40.75 -27.75
CA HIS A 179 10.76 40.54 -29.19
C HIS A 179 10.60 41.84 -30.02
N LEU A 180 10.36 42.98 -29.36
CA LEU A 180 10.30 44.31 -29.97
C LEU A 180 11.67 45.01 -29.97
N LEU A 181 12.65 44.45 -29.26
CA LEU A 181 13.97 45.05 -29.13
C LEU A 181 14.83 44.77 -30.37
N PRO A 182 15.69 45.72 -30.79
CA PRO A 182 16.63 45.50 -31.89
C PRO A 182 17.63 44.37 -31.56
N ASP A 183 17.96 43.53 -32.55
CA ASP A 183 18.85 42.36 -32.40
C ASP A 183 20.30 42.71 -31.97
N ASP A 184 20.73 43.96 -32.13
CA ASP A 184 22.13 44.39 -31.98
C ASP A 184 22.43 45.22 -30.70
N ASP A 185 21.47 45.42 -29.80
CA ASP A 185 21.64 46.34 -28.66
C ASP A 185 21.98 45.60 -27.34
N ASP A 186 23.28 45.32 -27.13
CA ASP A 186 23.88 44.88 -25.87
C ASP A 186 23.96 46.02 -24.84
N SER A 187 22.86 46.69 -24.52
CA SER A 187 22.85 47.70 -23.47
C SER A 187 22.13 47.20 -22.21
N GLU A 188 22.91 46.86 -21.19
CA GLU A 188 22.49 46.67 -19.79
C GLU A 188 21.51 47.76 -19.30
N GLN A 189 21.59 48.96 -19.89
CA GLN A 189 20.69 50.09 -19.63
C GLN A 189 19.25 49.89 -20.11
N LEU A 190 19.01 49.07 -21.14
CA LEU A 190 17.68 48.76 -21.66
C LEU A 190 16.93 47.72 -20.80
N MET A 191 17.63 47.02 -19.90
CA MET A 191 17.04 46.10 -18.93
C MET A 191 16.57 46.81 -17.65
N ALA A 192 17.08 48.01 -17.38
CA ALA A 192 16.65 48.79 -16.22
C ALA A 192 15.24 49.37 -16.46
N PRO A 193 14.38 49.45 -15.42
CA PRO A 193 13.01 49.99 -15.51
C PRO A 193 12.90 51.34 -16.24
N LYS A 194 13.86 52.23 -16.00
CA LYS A 194 13.93 53.53 -16.66
C LYS A 194 14.17 53.39 -18.17
N GLY A 195 15.11 52.54 -18.57
CA GLY A 195 15.43 52.30 -19.98
C GLY A 195 14.27 51.65 -20.72
N ILE A 196 13.62 50.66 -20.10
CA ILE A 196 12.40 50.01 -20.63
C ILE A 196 11.32 51.07 -20.90
N ARG A 197 11.04 51.94 -19.92
CA ARG A 197 10.04 53.01 -20.08
C ARG A 197 10.41 54.00 -21.17
N GLU A 198 11.66 54.46 -21.22
CA GLU A 198 12.14 55.40 -22.23
C GLU A 198 12.03 54.80 -23.64
N PHE A 199 12.38 53.53 -23.82
CA PHE A 199 12.20 52.80 -25.07
C PHE A 199 10.72 52.73 -25.47
N LEU A 200 9.85 52.24 -24.58
CA LEU A 200 8.42 52.08 -24.86
C LEU A 200 7.74 53.42 -25.20
N ASN A 201 8.12 54.51 -24.52
CA ASN A 201 7.55 55.83 -24.78
C ASN A 201 8.06 56.43 -26.10
N THR A 202 9.34 56.29 -26.42
CA THR A 202 9.96 56.99 -27.57
C THR A 202 9.90 56.21 -28.87
N LYS A 203 10.02 54.89 -28.83
CA LYS A 203 10.07 54.03 -30.03
C LYS A 203 8.72 53.41 -30.34
N GLU A 204 8.03 52.91 -29.32
CA GLU A 204 6.75 52.22 -29.47
C GLU A 204 5.54 53.15 -29.27
N GLY A 205 5.75 54.39 -28.81
CA GLY A 205 4.69 55.38 -28.58
C GLY A 205 3.71 55.00 -27.47
N TRP A 206 4.14 54.18 -26.51
CA TRP A 206 3.30 53.82 -25.36
C TRP A 206 3.14 55.04 -24.45
N SER A 207 2.00 55.11 -23.77
CA SER A 207 1.81 56.02 -22.64
C SER A 207 2.12 55.29 -21.34
N ASP A 208 2.50 56.03 -20.30
CA ASP A 208 2.69 55.45 -18.96
C ASP A 208 1.43 54.71 -18.47
N ALA A 209 0.22 55.18 -18.82
CA ALA A 209 -1.03 54.49 -18.50
C ALA A 209 -1.15 53.11 -19.18
N ARG A 210 -0.63 52.97 -20.40
CA ARG A 210 -0.54 51.67 -21.09
C ARG A 210 0.47 50.76 -20.39
N ILE A 211 1.63 51.29 -19.98
CA ILE A 211 2.65 50.54 -19.23
C ILE A 211 2.08 50.02 -17.90
N TRP A 212 1.42 50.88 -17.12
CA TRP A 212 0.71 50.48 -15.89
C TRP A 212 -0.29 49.34 -16.13
N THR A 213 -1.13 49.49 -17.16
CA THR A 213 -2.15 48.47 -17.49
C THR A 213 -1.49 47.15 -17.87
N LYS A 214 -0.36 47.20 -18.59
CA LYS A 214 0.39 46.01 -18.98
C LYS A 214 1.03 45.33 -17.75
N LEU A 215 1.70 46.07 -16.86
CA LEU A 215 2.27 45.54 -15.62
C LEU A 215 1.22 44.85 -14.73
N ILE A 216 0.04 45.48 -14.58
CA ILE A 216 -1.10 44.90 -13.85
C ILE A 216 -1.60 43.61 -14.51
N GLY A 217 -1.67 43.58 -15.85
CA GLY A 217 -2.08 42.40 -16.61
C GLY A 217 -1.08 41.25 -16.48
N LEU A 218 0.22 41.55 -16.53
CA LEU A 218 1.29 40.56 -16.40
C LEU A 218 1.25 39.85 -15.04
N CYS A 219 0.77 40.49 -13.97
CA CYS A 219 0.55 39.82 -12.69
C CYS A 219 -0.47 38.66 -12.80
N ASP A 220 -1.53 38.82 -13.58
CA ASP A 220 -2.49 37.72 -13.83
C ASP A 220 -1.85 36.62 -14.68
N ASP A 221 -1.07 37.00 -15.69
CA ASP A 221 -0.39 36.07 -16.59
C ASP A 221 0.64 35.21 -15.84
N ASN A 222 1.44 35.82 -14.96
CA ASN A 222 2.39 35.11 -14.10
C ASN A 222 1.73 34.24 -13.03
N ALA A 223 0.53 34.57 -12.59
CA ALA A 223 -0.25 33.69 -11.70
C ALA A 223 -0.84 32.45 -12.43
N LYS A 224 -0.94 32.44 -13.77
CA LYS A 224 -1.56 31.32 -14.52
C LYS A 224 -0.75 30.01 -14.45
N PRO A 225 0.59 30.00 -14.67
CA PRO A 225 1.40 28.79 -14.53
C PRO A 225 1.21 28.12 -13.17
N HIS A 226 1.27 28.88 -12.07
CA HIS A 226 1.06 28.35 -10.72
C HIS A 226 -0.33 27.70 -10.55
N LYS A 227 -1.40 28.33 -11.07
CA LYS A 227 -2.76 27.75 -11.02
C LYS A 227 -2.85 26.44 -11.81
N LYS A 228 -2.22 26.40 -12.98
CA LYS A 228 -2.18 25.20 -13.83
C LYS A 228 -1.45 24.06 -13.12
N GLU A 229 -0.35 24.39 -12.44
CA GLU A 229 0.47 23.40 -11.74
C GLU A 229 -0.22 22.85 -10.49
N ILE A 230 -0.87 23.71 -9.70
CA ILE A 230 -1.75 23.27 -8.59
C ILE A 230 -2.82 22.31 -9.11
N ALA A 231 -3.49 22.62 -10.21
CA ALA A 231 -4.52 21.74 -10.77
C ALA A 231 -3.94 20.39 -11.26
N ARG A 232 -2.71 20.37 -11.78
CA ARG A 232 -2.00 19.14 -12.15
C ARG A 232 -1.71 18.28 -10.91
N LEU A 233 -1.14 18.90 -9.88
CA LEU A 233 -0.77 18.27 -8.62
C LEU A 233 -2.00 17.72 -7.86
N GLU A 234 -3.08 18.48 -7.77
CA GLU A 234 -4.35 18.02 -7.17
C GLU A 234 -4.92 16.81 -7.92
N LYS A 235 -4.86 16.81 -9.26
CA LYS A 235 -5.28 15.68 -10.08
C LYS A 235 -4.40 14.44 -9.84
N GLN A 236 -3.09 14.62 -9.68
CA GLN A 236 -2.16 13.56 -9.35
C GLN A 236 -2.46 12.97 -7.96
N LYS A 237 -2.65 13.80 -6.95
CA LYS A 237 -3.06 13.38 -5.60
C LYS A 237 -4.36 12.58 -5.61
N GLN A 238 -5.35 13.02 -6.38
CA GLN A 238 -6.61 12.28 -6.52
C GLN A 238 -6.40 10.92 -7.21
N LYS A 239 -5.50 10.84 -8.19
CA LYS A 239 -5.12 9.57 -8.83
C LYS A 239 -4.41 8.64 -7.85
N ASN A 240 -3.48 9.14 -7.04
CA ASN A 240 -2.78 8.39 -5.99
C ASN A 240 -3.80 7.80 -5.01
N LYS A 241 -4.73 8.62 -4.51
CA LYS A 241 -5.81 8.19 -3.62
C LYS A 241 -6.65 7.06 -4.20
N LEU A 242 -7.07 7.16 -5.47
CA LEU A 242 -7.83 6.11 -6.15
C LEU A 242 -7.01 4.83 -6.32
N ARG A 243 -5.73 4.94 -6.66
CA ARG A 243 -4.81 3.80 -6.80
C ARG A 243 -4.63 3.07 -5.47
N LEU A 244 -4.37 3.80 -4.38
CA LEU A 244 -4.29 3.23 -3.03
C LEU A 244 -5.59 2.55 -2.60
N GLN A 245 -6.76 3.12 -2.93
CA GLN A 245 -8.04 2.45 -2.66
C GLN A 245 -8.17 1.12 -3.41
N VAL A 246 -7.74 1.07 -4.68
CA VAL A 246 -7.73 -0.17 -5.47
C VAL A 246 -6.76 -1.18 -4.86
N ILE A 247 -5.53 -0.76 -4.53
CA ILE A 247 -4.52 -1.62 -3.89
C ILE A 247 -5.07 -2.18 -2.58
N LYS A 248 -5.63 -1.35 -1.70
CA LYS A 248 -6.23 -1.82 -0.44
C LYS A 248 -7.39 -2.78 -0.64
N LYS A 249 -8.25 -2.53 -1.63
CA LYS A 249 -9.35 -3.46 -1.95
C LYS A 249 -8.84 -4.81 -2.44
N LEU A 250 -7.78 -4.83 -3.24
CA LEU A 250 -7.16 -6.05 -3.76
C LEU A 250 -6.29 -6.76 -2.71
N GLY A 251 -5.60 -6.02 -1.84
CA GLY A 251 -4.79 -6.51 -0.74
C GLY A 251 -5.58 -7.19 0.38
N ASN A 252 -6.91 -7.14 0.32
CA ASN A 252 -7.78 -8.01 1.13
C ASN A 252 -7.65 -9.50 0.77
N ILE A 253 -6.96 -9.83 -0.32
CA ILE A 253 -6.72 -11.20 -0.75
C ILE A 253 -5.23 -11.50 -0.57
N PRO A 254 -4.85 -12.43 0.33
CA PRO A 254 -3.47 -12.86 0.47
C PRO A 254 -2.87 -13.36 -0.85
N SER A 255 -1.55 -13.27 -0.99
CA SER A 255 -0.86 -13.83 -2.17
C SER A 255 -1.23 -15.30 -2.40
N ARG A 256 -1.22 -15.76 -3.66
CA ARG A 256 -1.55 -17.15 -4.01
C ARG A 256 -0.76 -18.17 -3.17
N HIS A 257 0.51 -17.90 -2.89
CA HIS A 257 1.33 -18.78 -2.08
C HIS A 257 0.85 -18.87 -0.62
N GLU A 258 0.57 -17.72 -0.01
CA GLU A 258 0.07 -17.66 1.36
C GLU A 258 -1.35 -18.25 1.47
N LEU A 259 -2.21 -18.01 0.48
CA LEU A 259 -3.54 -18.61 0.40
C LEU A 259 -3.47 -20.13 0.24
N ASP A 260 -2.66 -20.65 -0.70
CA ASP A 260 -2.46 -22.09 -0.87
C ASP A 260 -1.91 -22.73 0.40
N ARG A 261 -1.03 -22.03 1.12
CA ARG A 261 -0.49 -22.47 2.41
C ARG A 261 -1.61 -22.55 3.44
N LEU A 262 -2.38 -21.49 3.61
CA LEU A 262 -3.49 -21.39 4.56
C LEU A 262 -4.54 -22.48 4.33
N LEU A 263 -5.05 -22.61 3.10
CA LEU A 263 -6.06 -23.61 2.73
C LEU A 263 -5.61 -25.05 3.01
N ARG A 264 -4.32 -25.35 2.79
CA ARG A 264 -3.78 -26.68 3.11
C ARG A 264 -3.76 -26.96 4.61
N TYR A 265 -3.43 -25.95 5.43
CA TYR A 265 -3.44 -26.09 6.90
C TYR A 265 -4.86 -26.22 7.42
N GLU A 266 -5.75 -25.31 7.02
CA GLU A 266 -7.16 -25.34 7.42
C GLU A 266 -7.80 -26.66 7.06
N GLY A 267 -7.70 -27.09 5.81
CA GLY A 267 -8.27 -28.37 5.40
C GLY A 267 -7.68 -29.57 6.15
N ALA A 268 -6.39 -29.55 6.49
CA ALA A 268 -5.77 -30.61 7.29
C ALA A 268 -6.26 -30.62 8.74
N ILE A 269 -6.40 -29.44 9.36
CA ILE A 269 -6.88 -29.27 10.73
C ILE A 269 -8.36 -29.61 10.83
N GLU A 270 -9.19 -29.15 9.90
CA GLU A 270 -10.62 -29.47 9.82
C GLU A 270 -10.84 -30.97 9.69
N ARG A 271 -10.10 -31.66 8.79
CA ARG A 271 -10.18 -33.13 8.69
C ARG A 271 -9.82 -33.82 10.00
N GLN A 272 -8.81 -33.32 10.74
CA GLN A 272 -8.45 -33.85 12.05
C GLN A 272 -9.55 -33.61 13.08
N LEU A 273 -10.15 -32.42 13.10
CA LEU A 273 -11.25 -32.04 13.98
C LEU A 273 -12.46 -32.93 13.74
N TYR A 274 -12.97 -33.00 12.51
CA TYR A 274 -14.13 -33.84 12.19
C TYR A 274 -13.88 -35.32 12.47
N LYS A 275 -12.67 -35.82 12.20
CA LYS A 275 -12.33 -37.22 12.53
C LYS A 275 -12.37 -37.46 14.05
N ALA A 276 -11.85 -36.54 14.85
CA ALA A 276 -11.86 -36.67 16.31
C ALA A 276 -13.30 -36.59 16.87
N VAL A 277 -14.11 -35.64 16.39
CA VAL A 277 -15.52 -35.49 16.77
C VAL A 277 -16.31 -36.75 16.41
N ASN A 278 -16.21 -37.25 15.17
CA ASN A 278 -16.95 -38.43 14.73
C ASN A 278 -16.53 -39.70 15.50
N GLN A 279 -15.24 -39.84 15.82
CA GLN A 279 -14.76 -40.96 16.65
C GLN A 279 -15.29 -40.88 18.08
N LEU A 280 -15.35 -39.67 18.66
CA LEU A 280 -15.88 -39.46 20.00
C LEU A 280 -17.37 -39.78 20.05
N GLU A 281 -18.15 -39.23 19.12
CA GLU A 281 -19.58 -39.49 19.01
C GLU A 281 -19.87 -40.99 18.88
N ARG A 282 -19.09 -41.71 18.07
CA ARG A 282 -19.22 -43.16 17.93
C ARG A 282 -19.00 -43.91 19.24
N LEU A 283 -17.97 -43.56 20.01
CA LEU A 283 -17.73 -44.18 21.33
C LEU A 283 -18.87 -43.87 22.32
N GLN A 284 -19.35 -42.63 22.33
CA GLN A 284 -20.42 -42.21 23.22
C GLN A 284 -21.77 -42.86 22.89
N ARG A 285 -22.08 -43.04 21.61
CA ARG A 285 -23.25 -43.79 21.16
C ARG A 285 -23.16 -45.27 21.54
N LEU A 286 -22.00 -45.90 21.34
CA LEU A 286 -21.77 -47.29 21.80
C LEU A 286 -21.94 -47.42 23.32
N ARG A 287 -21.47 -46.43 24.09
CA ARG A 287 -21.65 -46.35 25.55
C ARG A 287 -23.12 -46.17 25.94
N ALA A 288 -23.89 -45.40 25.18
CA ALA A 288 -25.33 -45.20 25.38
C ALA A 288 -26.17 -46.44 25.00
N GLY A 289 -25.55 -47.47 24.38
CA GLY A 289 -26.22 -48.68 23.93
C GLY A 289 -26.83 -48.57 22.53
N ASP A 290 -26.52 -47.50 21.79
CA ASP A 290 -26.99 -47.33 20.42
C ASP A 290 -26.27 -48.32 19.48
N ASN A 291 -27.01 -48.79 18.47
CA ASN A 291 -26.40 -49.55 17.38
C ASN A 291 -25.63 -48.60 16.45
N VAL A 292 -24.30 -48.60 16.53
CA VAL A 292 -23.45 -47.82 15.63
C VAL A 292 -22.91 -48.70 14.50
N PRO A 293 -23.32 -48.48 13.24
CA PRO A 293 -22.86 -49.28 12.13
C PRO A 293 -21.32 -49.21 11.95
N PRO A 294 -20.72 -50.21 11.29
CA PRO A 294 -19.31 -50.15 10.92
C PRO A 294 -19.00 -48.89 10.11
N PRO A 295 -17.79 -48.33 10.22
CA PRO A 295 -17.37 -47.21 9.38
C PRO A 295 -17.53 -47.58 7.91
N VAL A 296 -18.26 -46.75 7.16
CA VAL A 296 -18.33 -46.88 5.69
C VAL A 296 -17.10 -46.19 5.13
N GLU A 297 -16.09 -46.96 4.71
CA GLU A 297 -15.00 -46.44 3.91
C GLU A 297 -15.52 -46.19 2.50
N VAL A 298 -15.85 -44.94 2.20
CA VAL A 298 -16.09 -44.51 0.82
C VAL A 298 -14.74 -44.18 0.21
N ASP A 299 -14.16 -45.13 -0.53
CA ASP A 299 -13.02 -44.87 -1.40
C ASP A 299 -13.50 -43.95 -2.54
N LEU A 300 -13.37 -42.64 -2.34
CA LEU A 300 -13.52 -41.67 -3.40
C LEU A 300 -12.26 -41.73 -4.25
N ASP A 301 -12.24 -42.65 -5.22
CA ASP A 301 -11.34 -42.55 -6.37
C ASP A 301 -11.69 -41.25 -7.11
N VAL A 302 -10.98 -40.16 -6.77
CA VAL A 302 -11.05 -38.92 -7.52
C VAL A 302 -10.31 -39.15 -8.84
N ASN A 303 -10.95 -39.89 -9.73
CA ASN A 303 -10.48 -40.12 -11.08
C ASN A 303 -10.66 -38.78 -11.81
N THR A 304 -9.62 -37.94 -11.76
CA THR A 304 -9.54 -36.72 -12.56
C THR A 304 -9.71 -37.13 -14.02
N GLY A 305 -10.88 -36.82 -14.58
CA GLY A 305 -11.26 -37.19 -15.94
C GLY A 305 -10.15 -36.87 -16.94
N HIS A 306 -9.85 -37.86 -17.77
CA HIS A 306 -9.14 -37.64 -19.02
C HIS A 306 -10.04 -36.76 -19.90
N ASN A 307 -9.58 -35.57 -20.25
CA ASN A 307 -10.04 -34.90 -21.46
C ASN A 307 -9.18 -35.42 -22.62
N ALA A 308 -9.87 -35.98 -23.62
CA ALA A 308 -9.53 -36.24 -25.02
C ALA A 308 -8.08 -36.61 -25.38
#